data_AF-A0A1C5F096-F1
#
_entry.id   AF-A0A1C5F096-F1
#
_cell.length_a   1.000
_cell.length_b   1.000
_cell.length_c   1.000
_cell.angle_alpha   90.00
_cell.angle_beta   90.00
_cell.angle_gamma   90.00
#
_symmetry.space_group_name_H-M   'P 1'
#
loop_
_entity.id
_entity.type
_entity.pdbx_description
1 polymer ?
#
loop_
_entity_poly.entity_id
_entity_poly.type
_entity_poly.pdbx_seq_one_letter_code
_entity_poly.pdbx_strand_id
1 'polypeptide(L)' 'LAEAGGWGATRLPLPPGRWRDLLTGRTAEGAVPLEELLSRLPVALLVRI' A
#
# COMPACT_ATOMS: atom_id res chain seq x y z
N LEU A 1 -17.33 1.28 16.42
CA LEU A 1 -16.48 0.93 15.25
C LEU A 1 -15.25 1.82 15.35
N ALA A 2 -14.04 1.29 15.17
CA ALA A 2 -12.75 1.97 15.41
C ALA A 2 -12.81 3.51 15.20
N GLU A 3 -12.85 4.28 16.28
CA GLU A 3 -13.24 5.70 16.19
C GLU A 3 -12.18 6.61 15.54
N ALA A 4 -10.96 6.08 15.29
CA ALA A 4 -9.99 6.63 14.34
C ALA A 4 -8.94 5.57 13.86
N GLY A 5 -9.26 4.28 13.99
CA GLY A 5 -8.27 3.18 13.96
C GLY A 5 -8.07 2.52 12.59
N GLY A 6 -8.00 3.31 11.51
CA GLY A 6 -7.79 2.81 10.15
C GLY A 6 -7.18 3.88 9.24
N TRP A 7 -6.72 3.47 8.05
CA TRP A 7 -6.09 4.39 7.09
C TRP A 7 -7.09 5.31 6.38
N GLY A 8 -8.38 4.99 6.40
CA GLY A 8 -9.43 5.78 5.74
C GLY A 8 -9.08 6.03 4.26
N ALA A 9 -9.16 7.30 3.82
CA ALA A 9 -8.81 7.69 2.46
C ALA A 9 -7.30 7.92 2.22
N THR A 10 -6.43 7.56 3.18
CA THR A 10 -4.98 7.81 3.05
C THR A 10 -4.40 6.99 1.92
N ARG A 11 -3.73 7.68 1.00
CA ARG A 11 -3.08 7.10 -0.16
C ARG A 11 -1.58 7.37 -0.13
N LEU A 12 -0.80 6.37 -0.55
CA LEU A 12 0.62 6.49 -0.79
C LEU A 12 0.84 6.85 -2.26
N PRO A 13 1.28 8.07 -2.61
CA PRO A 13 1.67 8.40 -3.97
C PRO A 13 3.00 7.70 -4.30
N LEU A 14 2.98 6.85 -5.33
CA LEU A 14 4.18 6.20 -5.86
C LEU A 14 4.72 6.99 -7.06
N PRO A 15 6.05 7.09 -7.21
CA PRO A 15 6.65 7.57 -8.45
C PRO A 15 6.19 6.73 -9.65
N PRO A 16 6.17 7.31 -10.87
CA PRO A 16 5.74 6.60 -12.08
C PRO A 16 6.44 5.27 -12.29
N GLY A 17 5.67 4.25 -12.67
CA GLY A 17 6.12 2.89 -12.89
C GLY A 17 5.40 1.89 -12.00
N ARG A 18 5.77 0.62 -12.18
CA ARG A 18 5.17 -0.48 -11.42
C ARG A 18 6.05 -0.82 -10.23
N TRP A 19 5.39 -1.13 -9.13
CA TRP A 19 6.00 -1.51 -7.88
C TRP A 19 5.48 -2.87 -7.45
N ARG A 20 6.33 -3.67 -6.83
CA ARG A 20 5.96 -4.96 -6.24
C ARG A 20 6.29 -4.94 -4.76
N ASP A 21 5.32 -5.34 -3.93
CA ASP A 21 5.56 -5.66 -2.53
C ASP A 21 6.22 -7.04 -2.43
N LEU A 22 7.45 -7.08 -1.95
CA LEU A 22 8.20 -8.34 -1.81
C LEU A 22 7.65 -9.25 -0.71
N LEU A 23 6.89 -8.73 0.25
CA LEU A 23 6.35 -9.52 1.36
C LEU A 23 5.07 -10.27 0.97
N THR A 24 4.30 -9.71 0.04
CA THR A 24 2.98 -10.24 -0.34
C THR A 24 2.86 -10.62 -1.81
N GLY A 25 3.76 -10.14 -2.67
CA GLY A 25 3.72 -10.33 -4.13
C GLY A 25 2.76 -9.38 -4.85
N ARG A 26 2.04 -8.51 -4.13
CA ARG A 26 1.11 -7.52 -4.69
C ARG A 26 1.85 -6.55 -5.61
N THR A 27 1.20 -6.13 -6.69
CA THR A 27 1.67 -5.03 -7.54
C THR A 27 0.88 -3.74 -7.27
N ALA A 28 1.54 -2.61 -7.45
CA ALA A 28 1.02 -1.28 -7.18
C ALA A 28 1.52 -0.26 -8.22
N GLU A 29 0.69 0.72 -8.53
CA GLU A 29 0.99 1.83 -9.45
C GLU A 29 0.21 3.08 -9.04
N GLY A 30 0.78 4.26 -9.25
CA GLY A 30 0.13 5.53 -8.94
C GLY A 30 -0.12 5.74 -7.44
N ALA A 31 -1.31 6.23 -7.08
CA ALA A 31 -1.69 6.50 -5.69
C ALA A 31 -2.49 5.32 -5.10
N VAL A 32 -1.86 4.52 -4.24
CA VAL A 32 -2.47 3.30 -3.67
C VAL A 32 -3.05 3.53 -2.27
N PRO A 33 -4.24 2.99 -1.94
CA PRO A 33 -4.79 3.07 -0.58
C PRO A 33 -3.91 2.32 0.42
N LEU A 34 -3.58 2.95 1.54
CA LEU A 34 -2.79 2.28 2.59
C LEU A 34 -3.56 1.12 3.24
N GLU A 35 -4.89 1.19 3.30
CA GLU A 35 -5.73 0.09 3.77
C GLU A 35 -5.57 -1.18 2.93
N GLU A 36 -5.36 -1.03 1.61
CA GLU A 36 -5.18 -2.15 0.70
C GLU A 36 -3.75 -2.68 0.74
N LEU A 37 -2.78 -1.76 0.82
CA LEU A 37 -1.36 -2.08 0.88
C LEU A 37 -1.00 -2.83 2.17
N LEU A 38 -1.59 -2.42 3.29
CA LEU A 38 -1.30 -2.95 4.63
C LEU A 38 -2.41 -3.89 5.15
N SER A 39 -3.27 -4.40 4.26
CA SER A 39 -4.38 -5.28 4.64
C SER A 39 -3.93 -6.63 5.20
N ARG A 40 -2.75 -7.10 4.79
CA ARG A 40 -2.20 -8.40 5.19
C ARG A 40 -1.11 -8.29 6.25
N LEU A 41 -0.30 -7.23 6.19
CA LEU A 41 0.82 -6.98 7.10
C LEU A 41 0.84 -5.49 7.44
N PRO A 42 1.24 -5.09 8.66
CA PRO A 42 1.31 -3.67 9.04
C PRO A 42 2.44 -2.90 8.32
N VAL A 43 3.20 -3.56 7.44
CA VAL A 43 4.30 -3.00 6.65
C VAL A 43 4.30 -3.59 5.23
N ALA A 44 4.89 -2.87 4.28
CA ALA A 44 5.10 -3.32 2.90
C ALA A 44 6.52 -2.95 2.42
N LEU A 45 7.12 -3.79 1.59
CA LEU A 45 8.45 -3.55 1.01
C LEU A 45 8.34 -3.42 -0.51
N LEU A 46 8.18 -2.19 -0.99
CA LEU A 46 7.97 -1.89 -2.40
C LEU A 46 9.30 -1.76 -3.14
N VAL A 47 9.46 -2.55 -4.20
CA VAL A 47 10.56 -2.41 -5.16
C VAL A 47 10.02 -2.09 -6.55
N ARG A 48 10.70 -1.19 -7.26
CA ARG A 48 10.37 -0.85 -8.65
C ARG A 48 10.74 -2.00 -9.57
N ILE A 49 9.87 -2.31 -10.54
CA ILE A 49 10.06 -3.34 -11.57
C ILE A 49 9.93 -2.78 -12.98
#